data_AF-A0A8T2I772-F1
#
_entry.id   AF-A0A8T2I772-F1
#
_cell.length_a   1.000
_cell.length_b   1.000
_cell.length_c   1.000
_cell.angle_alpha   90.00
_cell.angle_beta   90.00
_cell.angle_gamma   90.00
#
_symmetry.space_group_name_H-M   'P 1'
#
loop_
_entity.id
_entity.type
_entity.pdbx_description
1 polymer ?
#
loop_
_entity_poly.entity_id
_entity_poly.type
_entity_poly.pdbx_seq_one_letter_code
_entity_poly.pdbx_strand_id
1 'polypeptide(L)'
;MAIKPKDLKFEEAALRKRLEFVKSIKAALKQEDSITAQTVEAYTSIIDEIIKEVAQGVHRAVKTGVDDLHDIRARQHAAALQQEEHQTGQNAAAATTPALPSPFISLGVQMSGSKGAVDMFGNQVQPIALDQVSCPVCRRQVAAGRFAPHLEKCMGKGRQASRAAAARRSEAERF
;
A
#
# COMPACT_ATOMS: atom_id res chain seq x y z
N MET A 1 -4.67 -23.52 50.70
CA MET A 1 -4.23 -22.26 51.31
C MET A 1 -5.41 -21.64 52.03
N ALA A 2 -5.41 -21.58 53.35
CA ALA A 2 -6.48 -20.93 54.11
C ALA A 2 -6.25 -19.42 54.10
N ILE A 3 -7.18 -18.67 53.51
CA ILE A 3 -7.15 -17.20 53.48
C ILE A 3 -7.34 -16.71 54.92
N LYS A 4 -6.47 -15.80 55.38
CA LYS A 4 -6.53 -15.33 56.76
C LYS A 4 -7.77 -14.43 56.94
N PRO A 5 -8.42 -14.45 58.12
CA PRO A 5 -9.68 -13.71 58.33
C PRO A 5 -9.56 -12.19 58.20
N LYS A 6 -8.35 -11.62 58.34
CA LYS A 6 -8.08 -10.20 58.08
C LYS A 6 -8.09 -9.89 56.58
N ASP A 7 -7.59 -10.82 55.77
CA ASP A 7 -7.52 -10.69 54.32
C ASP A 7 -8.95 -10.79 53.74
N LEU A 8 -9.80 -11.68 54.27
CA LEU A 8 -11.22 -11.74 53.91
C LEU A 8 -11.97 -10.42 54.15
N LYS A 9 -11.78 -9.77 55.30
CA LYS A 9 -12.46 -8.49 55.60
C LYS A 9 -11.99 -7.37 54.68
N PHE A 10 -10.70 -7.37 54.35
CA PHE A 10 -10.13 -6.41 53.41
C PHE A 10 -10.68 -6.63 51.99
N GLU A 11 -10.73 -7.88 51.53
CA GLU A 11 -11.30 -8.25 50.23
C GLU A 11 -12.79 -7.92 50.16
N GLU A 12 -13.56 -8.19 51.21
CA GLU A 12 -14.98 -7.85 51.29
C GLU A 12 -15.20 -6.34 51.18
N ALA A 13 -14.39 -5.53 51.86
CA ALA A 13 -14.44 -4.07 51.75
C ALA A 13 -14.05 -3.58 50.35
N ALA A 14 -13.04 -4.19 49.73
CA ALA A 14 -12.63 -3.85 48.35
C ALA A 14 -13.71 -4.21 47.33
N LEU A 15 -14.36 -5.38 47.47
CA LEU A 15 -15.45 -5.83 46.63
C LEU A 15 -16.69 -4.93 46.79
N ARG A 16 -17.01 -4.50 48.01
CA ARG A 16 -18.09 -3.53 48.25
C ARG A 16 -17.86 -2.23 47.49
N LYS A 17 -16.67 -1.65 47.57
CA LYS A 17 -16.32 -0.42 46.82
C LYS A 17 -16.45 -0.60 45.31
N ARG A 18 -15.99 -1.73 44.76
CA ARG A 18 -16.15 -2.05 43.34
C ARG A 18 -17.61 -2.20 42.94
N LEU A 19 -18.43 -2.85 43.77
CA LEU A 19 -19.87 -3.00 43.53
C LEU A 19 -20.60 -1.65 43.59
N GLU A 20 -20.25 -0.77 44.52
CA GLU A 20 -20.80 0.58 44.60
C GLU A 20 -20.45 1.39 43.35
N PHE A 21 -19.21 1.31 42.88
CA PHE A 21 -18.79 1.94 41.63
C PHE A 21 -19.54 1.41 40.41
N VAL A 22 -19.70 0.09 40.27
CA VAL A 22 -20.47 -0.49 39.16
C VAL A 22 -21.94 -0.07 39.24
N LYS A 23 -22.52 0.02 40.45
CA LYS A 23 -23.87 0.53 40.64
C LYS A 23 -24.00 2.00 40.25
N SER A 24 -23.00 2.83 40.52
CA SER A 24 -23.02 4.25 40.14
C SER A 24 -22.95 4.41 38.62
N ILE A 25 -22.06 3.67 37.93
CA ILE A 25 -22.01 3.66 36.46
C ILE A 25 -23.34 3.17 35.88
N LYS A 26 -23.91 2.09 36.43
CA LYS A 26 -25.21 1.59 35.97
C LYS A 26 -26.33 2.62 36.15
N ALA A 27 -26.31 3.39 37.23
CA ALA A 27 -27.27 4.46 37.44
C ALA A 27 -27.06 5.61 36.45
N ALA A 28 -25.80 6.01 36.20
CA ALA A 28 -25.45 7.01 35.21
C ALA A 28 -25.87 6.60 33.79
N LEU A 29 -25.69 5.34 33.41
CA LEU A 29 -26.11 4.81 32.11
C LEU A 29 -27.63 4.74 31.93
N LYS A 30 -28.41 4.68 33.02
CA LYS A 30 -29.88 4.71 32.95
C LYS A 30 -30.44 6.11 32.73
N GLN A 31 -29.66 7.14 33.02
CA GLN A 31 -30.06 8.53 32.81
C GLN A 31 -29.60 8.95 31.42
N GLU A 32 -30.56 9.20 30.53
CA GLU A 32 -30.29 9.57 29.12
C GLU A 32 -29.46 10.86 29.01
N ASP A 33 -29.66 11.80 29.93
CA ASP A 33 -28.92 13.07 29.96
C ASP A 33 -27.52 12.97 30.62
N SER A 34 -27.14 11.78 31.10
CA SER A 34 -25.82 11.60 31.72
C SER A 34 -24.72 11.61 30.67
N ILE A 35 -23.60 12.27 30.98
CA ILE A 35 -22.40 12.25 30.15
C ILE A 35 -21.97 10.82 29.83
N THR A 36 -22.07 9.88 30.80
CA THR A 36 -21.71 8.48 30.56
C THR A 36 -22.62 7.81 29.54
N ALA A 37 -23.93 8.06 29.61
CA ALA A 37 -24.90 7.51 28.65
C ALA A 37 -24.67 8.10 27.25
N GLN A 38 -24.57 9.42 27.14
CA GLN A 38 -24.30 10.11 25.87
C GLN A 38 -22.97 9.71 25.24
N THR A 39 -21.93 9.51 26.05
CA THR A 39 -20.63 9.06 25.56
C THR A 39 -20.74 7.65 24.96
N VAL A 40 -21.38 6.72 25.67
CA VAL A 40 -21.58 5.36 25.16
C VAL A 40 -22.42 5.37 23.89
N GLU A 41 -23.51 6.14 23.86
CA GLU A 41 -24.38 6.28 22.69
C GLU A 41 -23.63 6.85 21.48
N ALA A 42 -22.82 7.89 21.67
CA ALA A 42 -22.00 8.46 20.60
C ALA A 42 -21.00 7.43 20.04
N TYR A 43 -20.31 6.68 20.91
CA TYR A 43 -19.39 5.62 20.45
C TYR A 43 -20.13 4.49 19.74
N THR A 44 -21.29 4.07 20.25
CA THR A 44 -22.12 3.05 19.60
C THR A 44 -22.58 3.51 18.22
N SER A 45 -23.04 4.76 18.09
CA SER A 45 -23.42 5.33 16.80
C SER A 45 -22.24 5.38 15.82
N ILE A 46 -21.05 5.76 16.27
CA ILE A 46 -19.85 5.77 15.42
C ILE A 46 -19.52 4.35 14.94
N ILE A 47 -19.56 3.37 15.84
CA ILE A 47 -19.28 1.96 15.51
C ILE A 47 -20.31 1.46 14.49
N ASP A 48 -21.60 1.76 14.69
CA ASP A 48 -22.65 1.34 13.76
C ASP A 48 -22.49 1.96 12.37
N GLU A 49 -22.10 3.24 12.27
CA GLU A 49 -21.82 3.88 10.98
C GLU A 49 -20.61 3.26 10.27
N ILE A 50 -19.53 2.95 11.01
CA ILE A 50 -18.36 2.24 10.45
C ILE A 50 -18.76 0.85 9.95
N ILE A 51 -19.55 0.12 10.73
CA ILE A 51 -20.02 -1.22 10.32
C ILE A 51 -20.87 -1.12 9.05
N LYS A 52 -21.78 -0.14 8.97
CA LYS A 52 -22.60 0.08 7.77
C LYS A 52 -21.74 0.40 6.55
N GLU A 53 -20.76 1.28 6.69
CA GLU A 53 -19.86 1.66 5.60
C GLU A 53 -19.08 0.44 5.07
N VAL A 54 -18.48 -0.35 5.96
CA VAL A 54 -17.74 -1.56 5.59
C VAL A 54 -18.66 -2.59 4.93
N ALA A 55 -19.83 -2.85 5.50
CA ALA A 55 -20.78 -3.81 4.97
C ALA A 55 -21.28 -3.41 3.57
N GLN A 56 -21.62 -2.13 3.36
CA GLN A 56 -22.06 -1.62 2.07
C GLN A 56 -20.93 -1.60 1.05
N GLY A 57 -19.71 -1.24 1.46
CA GLY A 57 -18.53 -1.25 0.60
C GLY A 57 -18.21 -2.64 0.07
N VAL A 58 -18.20 -3.64 0.96
CA VAL A 58 -17.99 -5.05 0.58
C VAL A 58 -19.12 -5.56 -0.30
N HIS A 59 -20.38 -5.29 0.07
CA HIS A 59 -21.53 -5.70 -0.73
C HIS A 59 -21.47 -5.11 -2.15
N ARG A 60 -21.17 -3.82 -2.28
CA ARG A 60 -21.00 -3.14 -3.56
C ARG A 60 -19.88 -3.80 -4.37
N ALA A 61 -18.71 -3.98 -3.78
CA ALA A 61 -17.54 -4.54 -4.47
C ALA A 61 -17.84 -5.93 -5.05
N VAL A 62 -18.45 -6.80 -4.25
CA VAL A 62 -18.90 -8.14 -4.68
C VAL A 62 -19.98 -8.05 -5.75
N LYS A 63 -20.98 -7.18 -5.59
CA LYS A 63 -22.07 -7.05 -6.56
C LYS A 63 -21.60 -6.53 -7.92
N THR A 64 -20.57 -5.68 -7.93
CA THR A 64 -19.95 -5.14 -9.14
C THR A 64 -18.87 -6.05 -9.74
N GLY A 65 -18.49 -7.14 -9.07
CA GLY A 65 -17.39 -8.02 -9.51
C GLY A 65 -16.01 -7.35 -9.44
N VAL A 66 -15.87 -6.31 -8.63
CA VAL A 66 -14.57 -5.63 -8.38
C VAL A 66 -13.74 -6.44 -7.40
N ASP A 67 -14.41 -7.09 -6.45
CA ASP A 67 -13.81 -8.04 -5.52
C ASP A 67 -14.62 -9.33 -5.54
N ASP A 68 -13.98 -10.47 -5.77
CA ASP A 68 -14.61 -11.77 -5.58
C ASP A 68 -14.31 -12.33 -4.18
N LEU A 69 -15.09 -13.35 -3.77
CA LEU A 69 -14.92 -14.02 -2.48
C LEU A 69 -13.49 -14.57 -2.28
N HIS A 70 -12.83 -14.94 -3.39
CA HIS A 70 -11.44 -15.40 -3.39
C HIS A 70 -10.47 -14.27 -3.04
N ASP A 71 -10.68 -13.05 -3.54
CA ASP A 71 -9.83 -11.88 -3.27
C ASP A 71 -9.97 -11.41 -1.82
N ILE A 72 -11.19 -11.50 -1.27
CA ILE A 72 -11.44 -11.23 0.15
C ILE A 72 -10.70 -12.25 1.02
N ARG A 73 -10.79 -13.54 0.69
CA ARG A 73 -10.09 -14.61 1.43
C ARG A 73 -8.56 -14.45 1.34
N ALA A 74 -8.03 -14.14 0.17
CA ALA A 74 -6.60 -13.90 -0.02
C ALA A 74 -6.08 -12.74 0.86
N ARG A 75 -6.82 -11.63 0.94
CA ARG A 75 -6.49 -10.49 1.80
C ARG A 75 -6.53 -10.86 3.30
N GLN A 76 -7.50 -11.66 3.73
CA GLN A 76 -7.56 -12.14 5.12
C GLN A 76 -6.35 -13.00 5.50
N HIS A 77 -5.92 -13.90 4.61
CA HIS A 77 -4.72 -14.72 4.84
C HIS A 77 -3.44 -13.86 4.84
N ALA A 78 -3.31 -12.90 3.93
CA ALA A 78 -2.16 -11.98 3.90
C ALA A 78 -2.07 -11.13 5.18
N ALA A 79 -3.21 -10.64 5.69
CA ALA A 79 -3.27 -9.88 6.93
C ALA A 79 -2.90 -10.74 8.16
N ALA A 80 -3.28 -12.02 8.19
CA ALA A 80 -2.90 -12.94 9.26
C ALA A 80 -1.38 -13.17 9.31
N LEU A 81 -0.73 -13.33 8.16
CA LEU A 81 0.73 -13.49 8.08
C LEU A 81 1.48 -12.22 8.52
N GLN A 82 0.96 -11.04 8.19
CA GLN A 82 1.56 -9.76 8.62
C GLN A 82 1.45 -9.54 10.14
N GLN A 83 0.41 -10.05 10.80
CA GLN A 83 0.29 -9.99 12.26
C GLN A 83 1.33 -10.87 12.97
N GLU A 84 1.75 -11.98 12.36
CA GLU A 84 2.80 -12.85 12.92
C GLU A 84 4.20 -12.20 12.83
N GLU A 85 4.52 -11.50 11.73
CA GLU A 85 5.81 -10.80 11.61
C GLU A 85 5.91 -9.58 12.56
N HIS A 86 4.80 -8.86 12.81
CA HIS A 86 4.83 -7.65 13.63
C HIS A 86 5.01 -7.90 15.15
N GLN A 87 4.84 -9.13 15.63
CA GLN A 87 5.15 -9.50 17.03
C GLN A 87 6.63 -9.81 17.27
N THR A 88 7.41 -10.16 16.24
CA THR A 88 8.85 -10.49 16.40
C THR A 88 9.78 -9.29 16.10
N GLY A 89 9.29 -8.25 15.43
CA GLY A 89 10.11 -7.10 14.99
C GLY A 89 10.27 -5.91 15.96
N GLN A 90 9.62 -5.90 17.14
CA GLN A 90 9.54 -4.67 17.97
C GLN A 90 10.82 -4.28 18.73
N ASN A 91 11.94 -5.01 18.58
CA ASN A 91 13.20 -4.71 19.30
C ASN A 91 14.30 -4.02 18.47
N ALA A 92 14.05 -3.61 17.23
CA ALA A 92 15.07 -2.89 16.46
C ALA A 92 14.46 -1.88 15.48
N ALA A 93 14.25 -0.64 15.93
CA ALA A 93 13.99 0.47 15.02
C ALA A 93 14.63 1.76 15.55
N ALA A 94 15.94 1.89 15.37
CA ALA A 94 16.61 3.19 15.31
C ALA A 94 16.55 3.68 13.86
N ALA A 95 15.85 4.81 13.69
CA ALA A 95 15.86 5.77 12.59
C ALA A 95 16.58 5.40 11.27
N THR A 96 15.82 5.27 10.19
CA THR A 96 16.29 5.66 8.85
C THR A 96 15.13 6.25 8.04
N THR A 97 15.44 7.36 7.37
CA THR A 97 14.61 8.20 6.49
C THR A 97 13.71 7.44 5.49
N PRO A 98 12.49 7.91 5.18
CA PRO A 98 11.61 7.25 4.22
C PRO A 98 12.13 7.49 2.79
N ALA A 99 12.66 6.45 2.15
CA ALA A 99 12.88 6.41 0.71
C ALA A 99 11.53 6.33 -0.02
N LEU A 100 11.39 7.09 -1.11
CA LEU A 100 10.24 6.99 -2.03
C LEU A 100 10.07 5.53 -2.51
N PRO A 101 8.84 5.01 -2.60
CA PRO A 101 8.62 3.65 -3.08
C PRO A 101 9.03 3.56 -4.56
N SER A 102 10.03 2.72 -4.83
CA SER A 102 10.35 2.31 -6.19
C SER A 102 9.13 1.61 -6.80
N PRO A 103 8.76 1.87 -8.08
CA PRO A 103 7.59 1.23 -8.70
C PRO A 103 7.82 -0.26 -8.99
N PHE A 104 8.97 -0.81 -8.62
CA PHE A 104 9.26 -2.22 -8.69
C PHE A 104 8.88 -2.84 -7.35
N ILE A 105 7.61 -3.24 -7.23
CA ILE A 105 7.16 -4.14 -6.17
C ILE A 105 8.04 -5.39 -6.28
N SER A 106 8.96 -5.55 -5.33
CA SER A 106 9.63 -6.81 -5.06
C SER A 106 8.59 -7.81 -4.56
N LEU A 107 7.95 -8.51 -5.50
CA LEU A 107 7.33 -9.79 -5.21
C LEU A 107 8.48 -10.82 -5.20
N GLY A 108 8.80 -11.31 -4.01
CA GLY A 108 9.94 -12.18 -3.78
C GLY A 108 9.86 -13.53 -4.48
N VAL A 109 11.04 -14.17 -4.59
CA VAL A 109 11.32 -15.57 -4.97
C VAL A 109 11.33 -15.78 -6.50
N GLN A 110 12.42 -16.15 -7.19
CA GLN A 110 13.46 -17.12 -6.86
C GLN A 110 14.68 -16.92 -7.78
N MET A 111 15.89 -16.90 -7.23
CA MET A 111 17.14 -17.09 -8.00
C MET A 111 17.26 -18.56 -8.41
N SER A 112 16.85 -18.91 -9.63
CA SER A 112 17.41 -20.05 -10.39
C SER A 112 16.87 -20.05 -11.83
N GLY A 113 17.75 -19.77 -12.80
CA GLY A 113 17.56 -20.13 -14.21
C GLY A 113 16.58 -19.29 -15.05
N SER A 114 17.04 -18.14 -15.54
CA SER A 114 16.70 -17.53 -16.85
C SER A 114 15.24 -17.45 -17.33
N LYS A 115 14.22 -17.52 -16.46
CA LYS A 115 12.84 -17.22 -16.84
C LYS A 115 12.54 -15.78 -16.44
N GLY A 116 12.25 -14.93 -17.43
CA GLY A 116 12.04 -13.49 -17.25
C GLY A 116 10.96 -13.17 -16.22
N ALA A 117 11.00 -11.95 -15.67
CA ALA A 117 9.98 -11.44 -14.76
C ALA A 117 8.58 -11.59 -15.39
N VAL A 118 7.62 -12.05 -14.61
CA VAL A 118 6.24 -12.27 -15.05
C VAL A 118 5.41 -11.04 -14.69
N ASP A 119 4.63 -10.53 -15.64
CA ASP A 119 3.71 -9.40 -15.46
C ASP A 119 2.48 -9.79 -14.61
N MET A 120 1.70 -8.80 -14.17
CA MET A 120 0.41 -8.96 -13.46
C MET A 120 -0.60 -9.84 -14.21
N PHE A 121 -0.43 -10.03 -15.52
CA PHE A 121 -1.26 -10.90 -16.35
C PHE A 121 -0.68 -12.31 -16.57
N GLY A 122 0.42 -12.68 -15.90
CA GLY A 122 1.06 -13.99 -16.07
C GLY A 122 1.93 -14.10 -17.33
N ASN A 123 2.12 -13.01 -18.08
CA ASN A 123 2.96 -12.99 -19.28
C ASN A 123 4.44 -12.87 -18.92
N GLN A 124 5.31 -13.64 -19.59
CA GLN A 124 6.75 -13.46 -19.45
C GLN A 124 7.19 -12.15 -20.12
N VAL A 125 7.63 -11.18 -19.33
CA VAL A 125 8.17 -9.92 -19.81
C VAL A 125 9.58 -10.16 -20.30
N GLN A 126 9.78 -9.90 -21.60
CA GLN A 126 11.11 -9.96 -22.17
C GLN A 126 11.98 -8.85 -21.54
N PRO A 127 13.23 -9.15 -21.16
CA PRO A 127 14.12 -8.17 -20.52
C PRO A 127 14.44 -6.97 -21.42
N ILE A 128 14.23 -7.09 -22.73
CA ILE A 128 14.34 -6.00 -23.70
C ILE A 128 13.08 -6.01 -24.57
N ALA A 129 12.40 -4.88 -24.66
CA ALA A 129 11.27 -4.70 -25.58
C ALA A 129 11.77 -4.71 -27.03
N LEU A 130 11.40 -5.74 -27.79
CA LEU A 130 11.79 -5.94 -29.19
C LEU A 130 10.79 -5.33 -30.18
N ASP A 131 9.64 -4.84 -29.70
CA ASP A 131 8.60 -4.26 -30.53
C ASP A 131 9.12 -3.10 -31.38
N GLN A 132 8.76 -3.09 -32.67
CA GLN A 132 9.17 -2.05 -33.60
C GLN A 132 8.22 -0.85 -33.48
N VAL A 133 8.78 0.32 -33.18
CA VAL A 133 8.05 1.59 -33.06
C VAL A 133 8.58 2.57 -34.10
N SER A 134 7.66 3.26 -34.79
CA SER A 134 8.02 4.30 -35.75
C SER A 134 8.43 5.58 -35.05
N CYS A 135 9.66 6.07 -35.30
CA CYS A 135 10.10 7.36 -34.79
C CYS A 135 9.27 8.52 -35.39
N PRO A 136 8.66 9.40 -34.59
CA PRO A 136 7.84 10.51 -35.12
C PRO A 136 8.68 11.58 -35.85
N VAL A 137 9.99 11.62 -35.63
CA VAL A 137 10.90 12.63 -36.20
C VAL A 137 11.47 12.19 -37.55
N CYS A 138 11.93 10.94 -37.66
CA CYS A 138 12.56 10.44 -38.90
C CYS A 138 11.78 9.32 -39.60
N ARG A 139 10.62 8.91 -39.06
CA ARG A 139 9.74 7.83 -39.55
C ARG A 139 10.42 6.48 -39.75
N ARG A 140 11.59 6.29 -39.15
CA ARG A 140 12.31 5.01 -39.18
C ARG A 140 11.73 4.09 -38.12
N GLN A 141 11.56 2.81 -38.47
CA GLN A 141 11.22 1.75 -37.52
C GLN A 141 12.41 1.48 -36.61
N VAL A 142 12.20 1.51 -35.30
CA VAL A 142 13.23 1.33 -34.27
C VAL A 142 12.67 0.44 -33.17
N ALA A 143 13.44 -0.55 -32.71
CA ALA A 143 13.05 -1.37 -31.56
C ALA A 143 12.85 -0.50 -30.31
N ALA A 144 11.77 -0.75 -29.57
CA ALA A 144 11.36 0.02 -28.39
C ALA A 144 12.49 0.12 -27.35
N GLY A 145 13.20 -0.98 -27.06
CA GLY A 145 14.34 -1.00 -26.15
C GLY A 145 15.56 -0.18 -26.60
N ARG A 146 15.58 0.29 -27.86
CA ARG A 146 16.66 1.14 -28.43
C ARG A 146 16.15 2.52 -28.85
N PHE A 147 14.93 2.89 -28.44
CA PHE A 147 14.34 4.16 -28.84
C PHE A 147 15.04 5.37 -28.21
N ALA A 148 15.44 5.29 -26.94
CA ALA A 148 16.19 6.35 -26.27
C ALA A 148 17.54 6.69 -26.96
N PRO A 149 18.46 5.74 -27.20
CA PRO A 149 19.71 6.04 -27.92
C PRO A 149 19.47 6.43 -29.39
N HIS A 150 18.32 6.08 -29.97
CA HIS A 150 17.90 6.61 -31.25
C HIS A 150 17.50 8.09 -31.15
N LEU A 151 16.67 8.48 -30.18
CA LEU A 151 16.25 9.88 -29.99
C LEU A 151 17.42 10.80 -29.68
N GLU A 152 18.40 10.35 -28.90
CA GLU A 152 19.66 11.10 -28.67
C GLU A 152 20.36 11.46 -29.99
N LYS A 153 20.37 10.54 -30.96
CA LYS A 153 20.97 10.76 -32.29
C LYS A 153 20.04 11.49 -33.24
N CYS A 154 18.74 11.21 -33.18
CA CYS A 154 17.72 11.69 -34.11
C CYS A 154 17.30 13.13 -33.79
N MET A 155 17.12 13.44 -32.50
CA MET A 155 16.81 14.77 -31.98
C MET A 155 18.06 15.52 -31.50
N GLY A 156 19.23 14.87 -31.46
CA GLY A 156 20.51 15.48 -31.11
C GLY A 156 20.85 16.65 -32.04
N LYS A 157 20.43 17.85 -31.64
CA LYS A 157 20.48 19.14 -32.36
C LYS A 157 21.88 19.55 -32.86
N GLY A 158 22.94 18.77 -32.61
CA GLY A 158 24.29 19.02 -33.10
C GLY A 158 24.60 18.51 -34.52
N ARG A 159 23.93 17.46 -35.01
CA ARG A 159 24.29 16.84 -36.31
C ARG A 159 23.71 17.54 -37.53
N GLN A 160 22.62 18.28 -37.39
CA GLN A 160 22.06 19.10 -38.48
C GLN A 160 22.78 20.45 -38.58
N ALA A 161 23.09 21.09 -37.45
CA ALA A 161 23.88 22.31 -37.39
C ALA A 161 25.33 22.12 -37.91
N SER A 162 25.98 21.00 -37.54
CA SER A 162 27.32 20.67 -38.07
C SER A 162 27.33 20.38 -39.57
N ARG A 163 26.30 19.71 -40.12
CA ARG A 163 26.16 19.52 -41.57
C ARG A 163 25.90 20.84 -42.29
N ALA A 164 25.05 21.71 -41.74
CA ALA A 164 24.81 23.04 -42.30
C ALA A 164 26.06 23.95 -42.22
N ALA A 165 26.84 23.87 -41.14
CA ALA A 165 28.10 24.59 -41.00
C ALA A 165 29.19 24.04 -41.94
N ALA A 166 29.28 22.72 -42.12
CA ALA A 166 30.20 22.09 -43.06
C ALA A 166 29.86 22.46 -44.51
N ALA A 167 28.57 22.47 -44.89
CA ALA A 167 28.13 22.91 -46.21
C ALA A 167 28.49 24.38 -46.49
N ARG A 168 28.35 25.27 -45.49
CA ARG A 168 28.77 26.68 -45.61
C ARG A 168 30.29 26.83 -45.78
N ARG A 169 31.10 26.00 -45.11
CA ARG A 169 32.56 26.02 -45.27
C ARG A 169 33.00 25.53 -46.65
N SER A 170 32.37 24.49 -47.19
CA SER A 170 32.67 24.01 -48.54
C SER A 170 32.26 24.98 -49.64
N GLU A 171 31.24 25.81 -49.41
CA GLU A 171 30.84 26.88 -50.34
C GLU A 171 31.85 28.04 -50.32
N ALA A 172 32.44 28.34 -49.16
CA ALA A 172 33.42 29.41 -48.98
C ALA A 172 34.83 29.08 -49.51
N GLU A 173 35.18 27.80 -49.67
CA GLU A 173 36.46 27.35 -50.28
C GLU A 173 36.41 27.26 -51.82
N ARG A 174 35.29 27.63 -52.45
CA ARG A 174 35.11 27.62 -53.92
C ARG A 174 35.23 28.99 -54.58
N PHE A 175 35.72 30.00 -53.86
CA PHE A 175 36.08 31.32 -54.39
C PHE A 175 37.54 31.64 -54.12
#